data_AF-A0A4Y7Q7I8-F1
#
_entry.id   AF-A0A4Y7Q7I8-F1
#
_cell.length_a   1.000
_cell.length_b   1.000
_cell.length_c   1.000
_cell.angle_alpha   90.00
_cell.angle_beta   90.00
_cell.angle_gamma   90.00
#
_symmetry.space_group_name_H-M   'P 1'
#
loop_
_entity.id
_entity.type
_entity.pdbx_description
1 polymer ?
#
loop_
_entity_poly.entity_id
_entity_poly.type
_entity_poly.pdbx_seq_one_letter_code
_entity_poly.pdbx_strand_id
1 'polypeptide(L)'
;SNVLMDEQHHASLSDFGLSVFAKDPELTDTSQSSAVGVALRWAAPELYNFGDNSPSLTPWSDVYSFESVALEVSNTSPPLCDSVLMLETN
;
A
#
# COMPACT_ATOMS: atom_id res chain seq x y z
N SER A 1 3.90 8.54 3.00
CA SER A 1 5.07 9.41 3.30
C SER A 1 6.38 8.87 2.75
N ASN A 2 6.38 7.91 1.82
CA ASN A 2 7.59 7.20 1.39
C ASN A 2 8.12 7.68 0.03
N VAL A 3 7.57 8.79 -0.48
CA VAL A 3 8.01 9.46 -1.70
C VAL A 3 8.61 10.80 -1.28
N LEU A 4 9.92 10.93 -1.40
CA LEU A 4 10.67 12.16 -1.15
C LEU A 4 10.89 12.91 -2.47
N MET A 5 11.07 14.22 -2.39
CA MET A 5 11.37 15.07 -3.56
C MET A 5 12.58 15.95 -3.25
N ASP A 6 13.53 16.01 -4.18
CA ASP A 6 14.67 16.91 -4.09
C ASP A 6 14.34 18.33 -4.60
N GLU A 7 15.29 19.25 -4.50
CA GLU A 7 15.14 20.65 -4.96
C GLU A 7 14.99 20.77 -6.49
N GLN A 8 15.33 19.72 -7.23
CA GLN A 8 15.23 19.64 -8.69
C GLN A 8 13.94 18.93 -9.14
N HIS A 9 13.02 18.63 -8.22
CA HIS A 9 11.77 17.91 -8.48
C HIS A 9 11.94 16.44 -8.90
N HIS A 10 13.05 15.80 -8.55
CA HIS A 10 13.17 14.35 -8.69
C HIS A 10 12.56 13.64 -7.49
N ALA A 11 11.70 12.67 -7.76
CA ALA A 11 11.14 11.80 -6.75
C ALA A 11 12.09 10.64 -6.42
N SER A 12 12.15 10.25 -5.16
CA SER A 12 12.89 9.08 -4.67
C SER A 12 12.07 8.33 -3.61
N LEU A 13 12.15 7.00 -3.61
CA LEU A 13 11.52 6.18 -2.58
C LEU A 13 12.38 6.12 -1.31
N SER A 14 11.71 6.09 -0.16
CA SER A 14 12.33 5.90 1.15
C SER A 14 11.62 4.83 1.96
N ASP A 15 12.20 4.43 3.08
CA ASP A 15 11.61 3.50 4.05
C ASP A 15 11.28 2.11 3.48
N PHE A 16 12.32 1.28 3.40
CA PHE A 16 12.25 -0.11 2.92
C PHE A 16 12.08 -1.12 4.07
N GLY A 17 11.61 -0.68 5.25
CA GLY A 17 11.52 -1.53 6.44
C GLY A 17 10.56 -2.72 6.30
N LEU A 18 9.65 -2.66 5.33
CA LEU A 18 8.69 -3.71 4.99
C LEU A 18 8.97 -4.37 3.62
N SER A 19 10.04 -4.00 2.93
CA SER A 19 10.34 -4.52 1.60
C SER A 19 10.90 -5.95 1.66
N VAL A 20 10.53 -6.76 0.67
CA VAL A 20 10.97 -8.17 0.55
C VAL A 20 11.77 -8.39 -0.74
N PHE A 21 12.72 -9.33 -0.70
CA PHE A 21 13.47 -9.72 -1.89
C PHE A 21 12.63 -10.64 -2.78
N ALA A 22 12.43 -10.26 -4.04
CA ALA A 22 11.60 -11.00 -5.01
C ALA A 22 12.04 -12.46 -5.29
N LYS A 23 13.26 -12.84 -4.93
CA LYS A 23 13.80 -14.20 -5.14
C LYS A 23 13.38 -15.18 -4.05
N ASP A 24 12.81 -14.72 -2.94
CA ASP A 24 12.47 -15.57 -1.80
C ASP A 24 10.97 -15.52 -1.42
N PRO A 25 10.07 -15.87 -2.37
CA PRO A 25 8.64 -15.90 -2.09
C PRO A 25 8.26 -16.99 -1.07
N GLU A 26 9.06 -18.05 -0.88
CA GLU A 26 8.76 -19.07 0.14
C GLU A 26 9.06 -18.59 1.58
N LEU A 27 9.86 -17.54 1.76
CA LEU A 27 10.00 -16.84 3.05
C LEU A 27 8.90 -15.81 3.31
N THR A 28 7.94 -15.65 2.39
CA THR A 28 6.79 -14.74 2.56
C THR A 28 5.61 -15.34 3.33
N ASP A 29 5.83 -16.40 4.11
CA ASP A 29 4.96 -16.73 5.25
C ASP A 29 5.12 -15.62 6.31
N THR A 30 4.49 -14.48 6.00
CA THR A 30 4.56 -13.23 6.73
C THR A 30 3.80 -13.35 8.06
N SER A 31 4.45 -13.98 9.04
CA SER A 31 4.12 -13.79 10.46
C SER A 31 4.47 -12.37 10.96
N GLN A 32 4.96 -11.47 10.09
CA GLN A 32 5.39 -10.11 10.45
C GLN A 32 4.64 -8.97 9.72
N SER A 33 3.90 -9.24 8.64
CA SER A 33 3.01 -8.24 8.03
C SER A 33 1.66 -8.19 8.75
N SER A 34 1.70 -8.10 10.09
CA SER A 34 0.50 -7.70 10.82
C SER A 34 0.06 -6.35 10.27
N ALA A 35 -1.25 -6.20 10.02
CA ALA A 35 -1.89 -4.99 9.49
C ALA A 35 -1.53 -3.68 10.25
N VAL A 36 -0.82 -3.80 11.37
CA VAL A 36 -0.30 -2.74 12.24
C VAL A 36 0.79 -1.87 11.57
N GLY A 37 1.44 -2.33 10.50
CA GLY A 37 2.54 -1.58 9.85
C GLY A 37 2.27 -1.04 8.44
N VAL A 38 1.23 -1.50 7.75
CA VAL A 38 0.99 -1.15 6.35
C VAL A 38 0.19 0.16 6.27
N ALA A 39 0.53 1.02 5.32
CA ALA A 39 -0.19 2.27 5.09
C ALA A 39 -1.59 1.97 4.49
N LEU A 40 -2.57 1.75 5.37
CA LEU A 40 -3.92 1.23 5.07
C LEU A 40 -4.60 1.86 3.85
N ARG A 41 -4.39 3.16 3.61
CA ARG A 41 -5.02 3.88 2.49
C ARG A 41 -4.48 3.48 1.12
N TRP A 42 -3.22 3.06 1.04
CA TRP A 42 -2.53 2.73 -0.21
C TRP A 42 -2.29 1.22 -0.36
N ALA A 43 -2.57 0.42 0.67
CA ALA A 43 -2.31 -1.01 0.64
C ALA A 43 -3.32 -1.76 -0.22
N ALA A 44 -2.80 -2.69 -1.02
CA ALA A 44 -3.61 -3.56 -1.87
C ALA A 44 -4.48 -4.51 -1.04
N PRO A 45 -5.68 -4.88 -1.53
CA PRO A 45 -6.64 -5.66 -0.77
C PRO A 45 -6.13 -7.06 -0.37
N GLU A 46 -5.27 -7.68 -1.18
CA GLU A 46 -4.65 -8.99 -0.91
C GLU A 46 -3.63 -8.99 0.24
N LEU A 47 -3.24 -7.80 0.72
CA LEU A 47 -2.38 -7.64 1.90
C LEU A 47 -3.16 -7.74 3.22
N TYR A 48 -4.48 -7.76 3.16
CA TYR A 48 -5.33 -7.91 4.33
C TYR A 48 -5.67 -9.37 4.57
N ASN A 49 -5.58 -9.80 5.83
CA ASN A 49 -6.07 -11.10 6.23
C ASN A 49 -7.60 -11.06 6.40
N PHE A 50 -8.32 -11.39 5.33
CA PHE A 50 -9.76 -11.63 5.35
C PHE A 50 -10.07 -13.14 5.48
N GLY A 51 -9.66 -13.78 6.59
CA GLY A 51 -10.04 -15.17 6.92
C GLY A 51 -8.87 -16.09 7.28
N ASP A 52 -8.86 -17.30 6.71
CA ASP A 52 -7.80 -18.31 6.92
C ASP A 52 -6.64 -18.19 5.91
N ASN A 53 -6.66 -17.19 5.02
CA ASN A 53 -5.62 -16.99 4.01
C ASN A 53 -4.54 -16.04 4.54
N SER A 54 -3.27 -16.44 4.42
CA SER A 54 -2.16 -15.54 4.67
C SER A 54 -2.14 -14.40 3.64
N PRO A 55 -1.78 -13.16 4.05
CA PRO A 55 -1.53 -12.07 3.12
C PRO A 55 -0.53 -12.50 2.03
N SER A 56 -0.80 -12.10 0.78
CA SER A 56 0.08 -12.43 -0.34
C SER A 56 0.86 -11.19 -0.77
N LEU A 57 2.17 -11.18 -0.49
CA LEU A 57 3.06 -10.14 -0.99
C LEU A 57 3.44 -10.44 -2.44
N THR A 58 2.97 -9.61 -3.37
CA THR A 58 3.30 -9.73 -4.78
C THR A 58 3.72 -8.38 -5.36
N PRO A 59 4.43 -8.34 -6.50
CA PRO A 59 4.70 -7.08 -7.19
C PRO A 59 3.42 -6.30 -7.57
N TRP A 60 2.28 -6.97 -7.67
CA TRP A 60 1.00 -6.31 -7.96
C TRP A 60 0.53 -5.42 -6.82
N SER A 61 0.91 -5.73 -5.59
CA SER A 61 0.59 -4.91 -4.42
C SER A 61 1.32 -3.56 -4.47
N ASP A 62 2.54 -3.53 -5.01
CA ASP A 62 3.28 -2.28 -5.27
C ASP A 62 2.64 -1.47 -6.39
N VAL A 63 2.14 -2.13 -7.46
CA VAL A 63 1.41 -1.48 -8.56
C VAL A 63 0.14 -0.79 -8.05
N TYR A 64 -0.66 -1.47 -7.24
CA TYR A 64 -1.86 -0.91 -6.62
C TYR A 64 -1.54 0.32 -5.76
N SER A 65 -0.46 0.24 -4.97
CA SER A 65 0.01 1.34 -4.12
C SER A 65 0.42 2.55 -4.97
N PHE A 66 1.13 2.31 -6.07
CA PHE A 66 1.51 3.36 -7.02
C PHE A 66 0.29 4.05 -7.64
N GLU A 67 -0.70 3.28 -8.11
CA GLU A 67 -1.94 3.85 -8.66
C GLU A 67 -2.69 4.69 -7.63
N SER A 68 -2.75 4.23 -6.38
CA SER A 68 -3.38 4.97 -5.28
C SER A 68 -2.69 6.33 -5.04
N VAL A 69 -1.36 6.37 -5.07
CA VAL A 69 -0.60 7.63 -4.96
C VAL A 69 -0.85 8.53 -6.18
N ALA A 70 -0.87 7.99 -7.39
CA ALA A 70 -1.16 8.77 -8.59
C ALA A 70 -2.56 9.38 -8.56
N LEU A 71 -3.55 8.62 -8.07
CA LEU A 71 -4.92 9.10 -7.88
C LEU A 71 -4.98 10.22 -6.84
N GLU A 72 -4.29 10.10 -5.71
CA GLU A 72 -4.21 11.16 -4.69
C GLU A 72 -3.47 12.41 -5.17
N VAL A 73 -2.53 12.28 -6.10
CA VAL A 73 -1.89 13.46 -6.71
C VAL A 73 -2.86 14.13 -7.71
N SER A 74 -3.65 13.33 -8.42
CA SER A 74 -4.60 13.83 -9.42
C SER A 74 -5.87 14.45 -8.81
N ASN A 75 -6.30 13.94 -7.65
CA ASN A 75 -7.47 14.37 -6.92
C ASN A 75 -7.00 15.00 -5.61
N THR A 76 -7.48 16.18 -5.23
CA THR A 76 -7.09 16.80 -3.94
C THR A 76 -7.61 16.05 -2.69
N SER A 77 -8.03 14.79 -2.83
CA SER A 77 -8.43 13.89 -1.74
C SER A 77 -7.80 12.49 -1.90
N PRO A 78 -7.42 11.83 -0.80
CA PRO A 78 -6.86 10.48 -0.86
C PRO A 78 -7.89 9.47 -1.40
N PRO A 79 -7.45 8.45 -2.16
CA PRO A 79 -8.30 7.31 -2.45
C PRO A 79 -8.75 6.72 -1.10
N LEU A 80 -10.07 6.52 -0.95
CA LEU A 80 -10.75 6.06 0.27
C LEU A 80 -11.07 7.12 1.34
N CYS A 81 -10.68 8.40 1.20
CA CYS A 81 -11.07 9.41 2.19
C CYS A 81 -12.56 9.80 2.11
N ASP A 82 -13.18 9.66 0.93
CA ASP A 82 -14.56 10.07 0.69
C ASP A 82 -15.57 8.90 0.69
N SER A 83 -15.12 7.65 0.66
CA SER A 83 -16.02 6.49 0.50
C SER A 83 -16.68 6.00 1.80
N VAL A 84 -16.19 6.41 2.98
CA VAL A 84 -16.84 6.07 4.26
C VAL A 84 -18.07 6.96 4.52
N LEU A 85 -18.13 8.16 3.93
CA LEU A 85 -19.31 9.04 4.01
C LEU A 85 -20.37 8.74 2.94
N MET A 86 -20.03 7.94 1.92
CA MET A 86 -20.98 7.57 0.85
C MET A 86 -21.75 6.27 1.14
N LEU A 87 -21.39 5.53 2.19
CA LEU A 87 -22.09 4.29 2.59
C LEU A 87 -23.08 4.49 3.76
N GLU A 88 -23.20 5.69 4.33
CA GLU A 88 -24.24 6.03 5.33
C GLU A 88 -25.47 6.74 4.74
N THR A 89 -25.65 6.68 3.41
CA THR A 89 -26.88 7.16 2.75
C THR A 89 -27.60 6.05 2.00
N ASN A 90 -28.06 5.03 2.73
CA ASN A 90 -29.28 4.30 2.38
C ASN A 90 -29.88 3.61 3.61
#